data_AF-A0A7X9EHH4-F1
#
_entry.id   AF-A0A7X9EHH4-F1
#
_cell.length_a   1.000
_cell.length_b   1.000
_cell.length_c   1.000
_cell.angle_alpha   90.00
_cell.angle_beta   90.00
_cell.angle_gamma   90.00
#
_symmetry.space_group_name_H-M   'P 1'
#
loop_
_entity.id
_entity.type
_entity.pdbx_description
1 polymer ?
#
loop_
_entity_poly.entity_id
_entity_poly.type
_entity_poly.pdbx_seq_one_letter_code
_entity_poly.pdbx_strand_id
1 'polypeptide(L)'
;MKRRKRNLVIGSLFVSGALIIMFSAEPFLHSLKALAVAVGVSEYVFVQWLAPFLSEFPEKVSAFYWARKIKGAPMAMMNLVSSNINQWTMLAGMIPIVYAISSKGFNPVVFDHHQKIELVLTLLQSLLVFCFLLNMRFSFYEAIAIFVLWACQFFVPSSREEIIWVYAFLLAVEVSLWVFKVNKPQAFRKFVKLWKEKISTKK
;
A
#
# COMPACT_ATOMS: atom_id res chain seq x y z
N MET A 1 8.92 21.81 -30.11
CA MET A 1 8.48 22.85 -29.13
C MET A 1 9.70 23.45 -28.43
N LYS A 2 9.86 24.79 -28.36
CA LYS A 2 11.02 25.43 -27.69
C LYS A 2 11.08 25.00 -26.20
N ARG A 3 12.28 24.72 -25.65
CA ARG A 3 12.50 24.18 -24.29
C ARG A 3 11.72 24.93 -23.19
N ARG A 4 11.64 26.28 -23.29
CA ARG A 4 10.85 27.12 -22.37
C ARG A 4 9.34 26.82 -22.41
N LYS A 5 8.76 26.71 -23.62
CA LYS A 5 7.32 26.37 -23.78
C LYS A 5 7.00 24.99 -23.20
N ARG A 6 7.88 24.00 -23.41
CA ARG A 6 7.74 22.66 -22.82
C ARG A 6 7.70 22.71 -21.30
N ASN A 7 8.67 23.39 -20.69
CA ASN A 7 8.75 23.45 -19.23
C ASN A 7 7.58 24.21 -18.62
N LEU A 8 7.08 25.27 -19.29
CA LEU A 8 5.87 25.98 -18.87
C LEU A 8 4.64 25.08 -18.89
N VAL A 9 4.44 24.31 -19.96
CA VAL A 9 3.31 23.36 -20.06
C VAL A 9 3.40 22.27 -18.99
N ILE A 10 4.60 21.71 -18.75
CA ILE A 10 4.80 20.74 -17.69
C ILE A 10 4.46 21.36 -16.32
N GLY A 11 5.01 22.55 -16.05
CA GLY A 11 4.73 23.27 -14.80
C GLY A 11 3.23 23.57 -14.61
N SER A 12 2.55 24.01 -15.67
CA SER A 12 1.10 24.28 -15.59
C SER A 12 0.30 23.01 -15.34
N LEU A 13 0.68 21.87 -15.91
CA LEU A 13 0.04 20.57 -15.63
C LEU A 13 0.24 20.15 -14.17
N PHE A 14 1.43 20.32 -13.61
CA PHE A 14 1.69 20.03 -12.19
C PHE A 14 0.86 20.93 -11.26
N VAL A 15 0.87 22.24 -11.50
CA VAL A 15 0.12 23.19 -10.66
C VAL A 15 -1.39 22.96 -10.77
N SER A 16 -1.90 22.81 -11.99
CA SER A 16 -3.33 22.54 -12.19
C SER A 16 -3.75 21.21 -11.54
N GLY A 17 -2.98 20.13 -11.72
CA GLY A 17 -3.24 18.86 -11.07
C GLY A 17 -3.24 18.97 -9.54
N ALA A 18 -2.26 19.68 -8.96
CA ALA A 18 -2.19 19.92 -7.52
C ALA A 18 -3.40 20.70 -7.00
N LEU A 19 -3.81 21.77 -7.69
CA LEU A 19 -4.98 22.56 -7.32
C LEU A 19 -6.27 21.74 -7.43
N ILE A 20 -6.43 20.94 -8.49
CA ILE A 20 -7.59 20.05 -8.65
C ILE A 20 -7.67 19.08 -7.47
N ILE A 21 -6.57 18.41 -7.10
CA ILE A 21 -6.54 17.50 -5.94
C ILE A 21 -6.87 18.26 -4.65
N MET A 22 -6.25 19.41 -4.42
CA MET A 22 -6.45 20.20 -3.21
C MET A 22 -7.90 20.63 -3.02
N PHE A 23 -8.56 21.10 -4.08
CA PHE A 23 -9.96 21.54 -4.01
C PHE A 23 -10.98 20.40 -4.13
N SER A 24 -10.61 19.24 -4.65
CA SER A 24 -11.53 18.10 -4.78
C SER A 24 -11.49 17.13 -3.60
N ALA A 25 -10.39 17.07 -2.83
CA ALA A 25 -10.22 16.09 -1.75
C ALA A 25 -11.30 16.19 -0.66
N GLU A 26 -11.61 17.39 -0.18
CA GLU A 26 -12.63 17.61 0.86
C GLU A 26 -14.05 17.32 0.35
N PRO A 27 -14.52 17.88 -0.79
CA PRO A 27 -15.81 17.52 -1.37
C PRO A 27 -15.95 16.02 -1.67
N PHE A 28 -14.88 15.37 -2.12
CA PHE A 28 -14.83 13.94 -2.36
C PHE A 28 -15.08 13.15 -1.07
N LEU A 29 -14.39 13.49 0.02
CA LEU A 29 -14.58 12.85 1.32
C LEU A 29 -16.01 13.05 1.85
N HIS A 30 -16.56 14.27 1.75
CA HIS A 30 -17.94 14.53 2.15
C HIS A 30 -18.95 13.73 1.32
N SER A 31 -18.71 13.58 0.02
CA SER A 31 -19.56 12.78 -0.86
C SER A 31 -19.53 11.30 -0.48
N LEU A 32 -18.36 10.75 -0.12
CA LEU A 32 -18.24 9.37 0.36
C LEU A 32 -18.99 9.14 1.67
N LYS A 33 -18.89 10.07 2.61
CA LYS A 33 -19.62 10.01 3.89
C LYS A 33 -21.13 10.07 3.68
N ALA A 34 -21.60 11.02 2.86
CA ALA A 34 -23.02 11.14 2.51
C ALA A 34 -23.54 9.86 1.84
N LEU A 35 -22.75 9.26 0.93
CA LEU A 35 -23.09 8.00 0.31
C LEU A 35 -23.17 6.86 1.33
N ALA A 36 -22.20 6.76 2.25
CA ALA A 36 -22.19 5.75 3.31
C ALA A 36 -23.48 5.79 4.15
N VAL A 37 -23.90 6.99 4.56
CA VAL A 37 -25.15 7.21 5.30
C VAL A 37 -26.36 6.82 4.44
N ALA A 38 -26.39 7.19 3.17
CA ALA A 38 -27.49 6.86 2.26
C ALA A 38 -27.66 5.35 2.02
N VAL A 39 -26.56 4.59 2.03
CA VAL A 39 -26.58 3.12 1.89
C VAL A 39 -26.67 2.37 3.23
N GLY A 40 -26.70 3.08 4.36
CA GLY A 40 -26.81 2.48 5.69
C GLY A 40 -25.56 1.73 6.17
N VAL A 41 -24.37 2.14 5.71
CA VAL A 41 -23.08 1.53 6.10
C VAL A 41 -22.28 2.51 6.95
N SER A 42 -21.44 1.98 7.87
CA SER A 42 -20.51 2.79 8.67
C SER A 42 -19.63 3.68 7.78
N GLU A 43 -19.61 4.99 8.05
CA GLU A 43 -18.74 5.94 7.36
C GLU A 43 -17.27 5.53 7.43
N TYR A 44 -16.82 4.99 8.58
CA TYR A 44 -15.44 4.55 8.76
C TYR A 44 -15.09 3.40 7.81
N VAL A 45 -15.89 2.32 7.83
CA VAL A 45 -15.67 1.14 6.96
C VAL A 45 -15.77 1.55 5.50
N PHE A 46 -16.74 2.40 5.17
CA PHE A 46 -16.97 2.84 3.81
C PHE A 46 -15.82 3.71 3.27
N VAL A 47 -15.36 4.70 4.05
CA VAL A 47 -14.21 5.54 3.68
C VAL A 47 -12.93 4.71 3.62
N GLN A 48 -12.70 3.82 4.59
CA GLN A 48 -11.52 2.94 4.64
C GLN A 48 -11.37 2.10 3.37
N TRP A 49 -12.47 1.58 2.81
CA TRP A 49 -12.41 0.70 1.64
C TRP A 49 -12.62 1.44 0.33
N LEU A 50 -13.61 2.33 0.25
CA LEU A 50 -14.00 2.94 -1.01
C LEU A 50 -13.06 4.08 -1.41
N ALA A 51 -12.54 4.88 -0.45
CA ALA A 51 -11.66 5.99 -0.79
C ALA A 51 -10.36 5.49 -1.46
N PRO A 52 -9.61 4.51 -0.89
CA PRO A 52 -8.42 3.96 -1.55
C PRO A 52 -8.75 3.20 -2.82
N PHE A 53 -9.91 2.55 -2.90
CA PHE A 53 -10.33 1.87 -4.12
C PHE A 53 -10.47 2.86 -5.28
N LEU A 54 -11.19 3.96 -5.08
CA LEU A 54 -11.43 4.97 -6.12
C LEU A 54 -10.18 5.78 -6.45
N SER A 55 -9.43 6.23 -5.43
CA SER A 55 -8.25 7.07 -5.65
C SER A 55 -7.11 6.33 -6.35
N GLU A 56 -6.99 5.02 -6.14
CA GLU A 56 -5.97 4.17 -6.77
C GLU A 56 -6.47 3.42 -8.00
N PHE A 57 -7.75 3.60 -8.38
CA PHE A 57 -8.37 2.85 -9.48
C PHE A 57 -7.58 2.94 -10.79
N PRO A 58 -7.16 4.14 -11.27
CA PRO A 58 -6.40 4.23 -12.52
C PRO A 58 -5.07 3.46 -12.48
N GLU A 59 -4.39 3.47 -11.33
CA GLU A 59 -3.15 2.73 -11.12
C GLU A 59 -3.41 1.22 -11.19
N LYS A 60 -4.43 0.73 -10.46
CA LYS A 60 -4.82 -0.69 -10.43
C LYS A 60 -5.18 -1.22 -11.82
N VAL A 61 -5.91 -0.44 -12.63
CA VAL A 61 -6.24 -0.80 -14.02
C VAL A 61 -4.98 -0.99 -14.87
N SER A 62 -4.01 -0.09 -14.76
CA SER A 62 -2.74 -0.22 -15.50
C SER A 62 -1.92 -1.43 -15.05
N ALA A 63 -1.87 -1.69 -13.73
CA ALA A 63 -1.19 -2.86 -13.17
C ALA A 63 -1.83 -4.17 -13.64
N PHE A 64 -3.16 -4.28 -13.66
CA PHE A 64 -3.86 -5.45 -14.19
C PHE A 64 -3.63 -5.64 -15.69
N TYR A 65 -3.60 -4.55 -16.46
CA TYR A 65 -3.28 -4.63 -17.88
C TYR A 65 -1.88 -5.22 -18.13
N TRP A 66 -0.88 -4.85 -17.33
CA TRP A 66 0.46 -5.43 -17.40
C TRP A 66 0.50 -6.88 -16.89
N ALA A 67 -0.23 -7.19 -15.82
CA ALA A 67 -0.28 -8.54 -15.22
C ALA A 67 -0.81 -9.61 -16.19
N ARG A 68 -1.68 -9.23 -17.13
CA ARG A 68 -2.20 -10.13 -18.18
C ARG A 68 -1.13 -10.66 -19.15
N LYS A 69 0.06 -10.03 -19.20
CA LYS A 69 1.16 -10.43 -20.08
C LYS A 69 2.32 -10.97 -19.25
N ILE A 70 2.87 -12.13 -19.61
CA ILE A 70 4.01 -12.75 -18.90
C ILE A 70 5.19 -11.76 -18.73
N LYS A 71 5.51 -11.00 -19.78
CA LYS A 71 6.57 -9.98 -19.75
C LYS A 71 6.22 -8.75 -18.90
N GLY A 72 4.94 -8.47 -18.69
CA GLY A 72 4.44 -7.34 -17.91
C GLY A 72 4.18 -7.67 -16.45
N ALA A 73 4.01 -8.94 -16.07
CA ALA A 73 3.73 -9.35 -14.71
C ALA A 73 4.78 -8.88 -13.67
N PRO A 74 6.11 -8.94 -13.93
CA PRO A 74 7.09 -8.37 -13.01
C PRO A 74 6.98 -6.85 -12.86
N MET A 75 6.59 -6.14 -13.92
CA MET A 75 6.37 -4.69 -13.89
C MET A 75 5.11 -4.34 -13.10
N ALA A 76 4.03 -5.10 -13.28
CA ALA A 76 2.82 -4.97 -12.48
C ALA A 76 3.12 -5.17 -10.99
N MET A 77 3.90 -6.21 -10.66
CA MET A 77 4.29 -6.48 -9.28
C MET A 77 5.17 -5.37 -8.71
N MET A 78 6.15 -4.89 -9.47
CA MET A 78 7.00 -3.78 -9.05
C MET A 78 6.18 -2.50 -8.82
N ASN A 79 5.19 -2.22 -9.66
CA ASN A 79 4.30 -1.07 -9.49
C ASN A 79 3.52 -1.17 -8.18
N LEU A 80 2.85 -2.31 -7.94
CA LEU A 80 2.07 -2.55 -6.71
C LEU A 80 2.94 -2.47 -5.45
N VAL A 81 4.10 -3.14 -5.46
CA VAL A 81 5.02 -3.13 -4.31
C VAL A 81 5.56 -1.71 -4.06
N SER A 82 5.92 -0.98 -5.12
CA SER A 82 6.42 0.39 -5.00
C SER A 82 5.35 1.35 -4.45
N SER A 83 4.11 1.20 -4.89
CA SER A 83 2.98 2.01 -4.40
C SER A 83 2.72 1.75 -2.92
N ASN A 84 2.70 0.47 -2.51
CA ASN A 84 2.55 0.10 -1.10
C ASN A 84 3.70 0.63 -0.22
N ILE A 85 4.95 0.59 -0.69
CA ILE A 85 6.08 1.18 0.05
C ILE A 85 5.85 2.68 0.25
N ASN A 86 5.43 3.41 -0.79
CA ASN A 86 5.15 4.84 -0.69
C ASN A 86 4.02 5.14 0.31
N GLN A 87 2.94 4.36 0.31
CA GLN A 87 1.83 4.52 1.24
C GLN A 87 2.26 4.26 2.70
N TRP A 88 3.01 3.19 2.94
CA TRP A 88 3.45 2.82 4.28
C TRP A 88 4.60 3.65 4.85
N THR A 89 5.29 4.42 4.01
CA THR A 89 6.39 5.28 4.44
C THR A 89 5.98 6.75 4.40
N MET A 90 5.75 7.28 3.19
CA MET A 90 5.45 8.69 2.98
C MET A 90 4.07 9.04 3.55
N LEU A 91 3.01 8.32 3.17
CA LEU A 91 1.67 8.67 3.64
C LEU A 91 1.51 8.47 5.15
N ALA A 92 1.99 7.33 5.69
CA ALA A 92 2.03 7.11 7.13
C ALA A 92 2.82 8.20 7.89
N GLY A 93 3.96 8.64 7.35
CA GLY A 93 4.78 9.70 7.95
C GLY A 93 4.17 11.11 7.84
N MET A 94 3.37 11.37 6.80
CA MET A 94 2.71 12.67 6.61
C MET A 94 1.55 12.89 7.58
N ILE A 95 0.85 11.83 8.02
CA ILE A 95 -0.28 11.92 8.95
C ILE A 95 0.08 12.69 10.25
N PRO A 96 1.10 12.29 11.04
CA PRO A 96 1.45 13.01 12.27
C PRO A 96 1.97 14.42 11.99
N ILE A 97 2.63 14.67 10.85
CA ILE A 97 3.11 15.99 10.45
C ILE A 97 1.92 16.94 10.19
N VAL A 98 0.97 16.51 9.37
CA VAL A 98 -0.24 17.30 9.06
C VAL A 98 -1.11 17.47 10.30
N TYR A 99 -1.21 16.45 11.15
CA TYR A 99 -1.92 16.53 12.42
C TYR A 99 -1.27 17.55 13.38
N ALA A 100 0.05 17.58 13.48
CA ALA A 100 0.75 18.55 14.31
C ALA A 100 0.56 19.99 13.81
N ILE A 101 0.62 20.20 12.49
CA ILE A 101 0.37 21.50 11.86
C ILE A 101 -1.08 21.96 12.10
N SER A 102 -2.06 21.08 11.86
CA SER A 102 -3.49 21.41 11.99
C SER A 102 -3.92 21.63 13.44
N SER A 103 -3.37 20.87 14.39
CA SER A 103 -3.62 21.03 15.82
C SER A 103 -2.78 22.14 16.48
N LYS A 104 -1.90 22.81 15.71
CA LYS A 104 -0.99 23.87 16.18
C LYS A 104 -0.09 23.43 17.35
N GLY A 105 0.30 22.15 17.39
CA GLY A 105 1.12 21.60 18.46
C GLY A 105 1.56 20.16 18.20
N PHE A 106 2.54 19.68 18.95
CA PHE A 106 3.04 18.30 18.86
C PHE A 106 2.15 17.35 19.68
N ASN A 107 0.92 17.15 19.21
CA ASN A 107 -0.02 16.24 19.83
C ASN A 107 0.13 14.84 19.22
N PRO A 108 0.18 13.76 20.03
CA PRO A 108 0.18 12.41 19.50
C PRO A 108 -1.16 12.11 18.83
N VAL A 109 -1.12 11.31 17.75
CA VAL A 109 -2.32 10.69 17.20
C VAL A 109 -2.73 9.56 18.15
N VAL A 110 -3.84 9.73 18.86
CA VAL A 110 -4.32 8.75 19.83
C VAL A 110 -5.18 7.72 19.11
N PHE A 111 -4.79 6.44 19.21
CA PHE A 111 -5.52 5.34 18.62
C PHE A 111 -6.48 4.69 19.63
N ASP A 112 -7.72 4.50 19.22
CA ASP A 112 -8.67 3.64 19.93
C ASP A 112 -8.35 2.14 19.73
N HIS A 113 -9.13 1.26 20.37
CA HIS A 113 -8.95 -0.20 20.25
C HIS A 113 -9.10 -0.68 18.81
N HIS A 114 -10.08 -0.15 18.08
CA HIS A 114 -10.36 -0.53 16.71
C HIS A 114 -9.20 -0.17 15.78
N GLN A 115 -8.71 1.06 15.86
CA GLN A 115 -7.57 1.55 15.08
C GLN A 115 -6.28 0.79 15.39
N LYS A 116 -6.07 0.37 16.64
CA LYS A 116 -4.94 -0.50 17.01
C LYS A 116 -5.05 -1.86 16.33
N ILE A 117 -6.24 -2.46 16.30
CA ILE A 117 -6.49 -3.72 15.58
C ILE A 117 -6.19 -3.54 14.08
N GLU A 118 -6.73 -2.51 13.44
CA GLU A 118 -6.45 -2.23 12.03
C GLU A 118 -4.95 -2.06 11.78
N LEU A 119 -4.25 -1.32 12.65
CA LEU A 119 -2.81 -1.11 12.50
C LEU A 119 -2.04 -2.42 12.61
N VAL A 120 -2.31 -3.24 13.63
CA VAL A 120 -1.65 -4.55 13.83
C VAL A 120 -1.94 -5.49 12.66
N LEU A 121 -3.20 -5.57 12.23
CA LEU A 121 -3.63 -6.37 11.10
C LEU A 121 -2.88 -5.98 9.82
N THR A 122 -2.83 -4.68 9.53
CA THR A 122 -2.18 -4.19 8.31
C THR A 122 -0.66 -4.35 8.39
N LEU A 123 -0.04 -4.21 9.57
CA LEU A 123 1.39 -4.49 9.78
C LEU A 123 1.74 -5.96 9.55
N LEU A 124 0.97 -6.88 10.14
CA LEU A 124 1.18 -8.33 9.97
C LEU A 124 0.98 -8.76 8.51
N GLN A 125 -0.07 -8.28 7.86
CA GLN A 125 -0.30 -8.53 6.44
C GLN A 125 0.86 -8.02 5.58
N SER A 126 1.36 -6.81 5.87
CA SER A 126 2.49 -6.20 5.13
C SER A 126 3.79 -6.97 5.34
N LEU A 127 4.07 -7.41 6.57
CA LEU A 127 5.22 -8.24 6.91
C LEU A 127 5.14 -9.61 6.22
N LEU A 128 3.97 -10.24 6.21
CA LEU A 128 3.78 -11.53 5.53
C LEU A 128 4.03 -11.42 4.02
N VAL A 129 3.47 -10.41 3.36
CA VAL A 129 3.70 -10.18 1.92
C VAL A 129 5.17 -9.85 1.64
N PHE A 130 5.79 -9.04 2.49
CA PHE A 130 7.24 -8.78 2.41
C PHE A 130 8.03 -10.09 2.47
N CYS A 131 7.63 -11.00 3.36
CA CYS A 131 8.23 -12.31 3.49
C CYS A 131 8.08 -13.15 2.21
N PHE A 132 6.86 -13.31 1.70
CA PHE A 132 6.63 -14.03 0.43
C PHE A 132 7.53 -13.55 -0.71
N LEU A 133 7.79 -12.24 -0.78
CA LEU A 133 8.61 -11.65 -1.84
C LEU A 133 10.13 -11.76 -1.65
N LEU A 134 10.63 -12.13 -0.47
CA LEU A 134 12.07 -12.20 -0.22
C LEU A 134 12.80 -13.24 -1.08
N ASN A 135 12.12 -14.31 -1.47
CA ASN A 135 12.66 -15.33 -2.37
C ASN A 135 12.70 -14.86 -3.85
N MET A 136 12.20 -13.65 -4.14
CA MET A 136 12.08 -13.04 -5.48
C MET A 136 11.16 -13.82 -6.44
N ARG A 137 10.19 -14.54 -5.88
CA ARG A 137 9.10 -15.23 -6.59
C ARG A 137 7.80 -14.89 -5.85
N PHE A 138 6.69 -14.90 -6.56
CA PHE A 138 5.37 -14.73 -5.94
C PHE A 138 4.46 -15.82 -6.46
N SER A 139 4.13 -16.76 -5.58
CA SER A 139 3.46 -18.01 -5.91
C SER A 139 1.94 -17.83 -5.85
N PHE A 140 1.21 -18.66 -6.60
CA PHE A 140 -0.25 -18.57 -6.64
C PHE A 140 -0.91 -18.83 -5.28
N TYR A 141 -0.38 -19.76 -4.48
CA TYR A 141 -0.90 -20.05 -3.14
C TYR A 141 -0.67 -18.89 -2.16
N GLU A 142 0.45 -18.16 -2.27
CA GLU A 142 0.72 -16.94 -1.50
C GLU A 142 -0.32 -15.87 -1.83
N ALA A 143 -0.62 -15.70 -3.12
CA ALA A 143 -1.64 -14.77 -3.60
C ALA A 143 -3.06 -15.14 -3.12
N ILE A 144 -3.43 -16.42 -3.17
CA ILE A 144 -4.71 -16.89 -2.64
C ILE A 144 -4.77 -16.66 -1.13
N ALA A 145 -3.73 -17.01 -0.38
CA ALA A 145 -3.72 -16.89 1.07
C ALA A 145 -4.00 -15.45 1.52
N ILE A 146 -3.28 -14.47 0.95
CA ILE A 146 -3.50 -13.07 1.30
C ILE A 146 -4.87 -12.58 0.82
N PHE A 147 -5.34 -13.01 -0.35
CA PHE A 147 -6.63 -12.59 -0.89
C PHE A 147 -7.81 -13.13 -0.07
N VAL A 148 -7.76 -14.40 0.32
CA VAL A 148 -8.82 -15.03 1.14
C VAL A 148 -8.85 -14.40 2.53
N LEU A 149 -7.70 -14.23 3.18
CA LEU A 149 -7.66 -13.58 4.51
C LEU A 149 -8.14 -12.13 4.45
N TRP A 150 -7.80 -11.41 3.39
CA TRP A 150 -8.33 -10.08 3.11
C TRP A 150 -9.84 -10.08 2.88
N ALA A 151 -10.36 -11.01 2.07
CA ALA A 151 -11.79 -11.12 1.79
C ALA A 151 -12.60 -11.45 3.04
N CYS A 152 -12.09 -12.35 3.90
CA CYS A 152 -12.73 -12.70 5.16
C CYS A 152 -12.89 -11.47 6.08
N GLN A 153 -11.84 -10.68 6.31
CA GLN A 153 -11.93 -9.47 7.13
C GLN A 153 -12.76 -8.35 6.48
N PHE A 154 -12.87 -8.35 5.15
CA PHE A 154 -13.69 -7.38 4.40
C PHE A 154 -15.18 -7.67 4.57
N PHE A 155 -15.60 -8.92 4.35
CA PHE A 155 -17.00 -9.32 4.45
C PHE A 155 -17.45 -9.59 5.90
N VAL A 156 -16.52 -9.95 6.78
CA VAL A 156 -16.79 -10.23 8.20
C VAL A 156 -15.84 -9.37 9.06
N PRO A 157 -16.13 -8.07 9.24
CA PRO A 157 -15.26 -7.17 10.02
C PRO A 157 -15.04 -7.61 11.48
N SER A 158 -15.96 -8.37 12.07
CA SER A 158 -15.81 -8.92 13.41
C SER A 158 -14.72 -9.99 13.51
N SER A 159 -14.27 -10.57 12.40
CA SER A 159 -13.24 -11.62 12.36
C SER A 159 -11.79 -11.11 12.40
N ARG A 160 -11.60 -9.78 12.48
CA ARG A 160 -10.28 -9.14 12.35
C ARG A 160 -9.32 -9.54 13.46
N GLU A 161 -9.80 -9.71 14.69
CA GLU A 161 -8.95 -10.14 15.82
C GLU A 161 -8.49 -11.60 15.65
N GLU A 162 -9.34 -12.48 15.16
CA GLU A 162 -9.01 -13.87 14.87
C GLU A 162 -8.03 -13.97 13.70
N ILE A 163 -8.24 -13.16 12.65
CA ILE A 163 -7.38 -13.13 11.47
C ILE A 163 -5.97 -12.61 11.80
N ILE A 164 -5.80 -11.73 12.81
CA ILE A 164 -4.48 -11.32 13.31
C ILE A 164 -3.65 -12.56 13.69
N TRP A 165 -4.25 -13.50 14.42
CA TRP A 165 -3.56 -14.73 14.82
C TRP A 165 -3.22 -15.62 13.63
N VAL A 166 -4.09 -15.66 12.61
CA VAL A 166 -3.81 -16.40 11.37
C VAL A 166 -2.63 -15.78 10.61
N TYR A 167 -2.58 -14.44 10.47
CA TYR A 167 -1.44 -13.76 9.86
C TYR A 167 -0.16 -13.98 10.66
N ALA A 168 -0.21 -13.89 11.99
CA ALA A 168 0.94 -14.12 12.86
C ALA A 168 1.47 -15.56 12.73
N PHE A 169 0.56 -16.54 12.67
CA PHE A 169 0.92 -17.94 12.46
C PHE A 169 1.58 -18.16 11.09
N LEU A 170 0.98 -17.66 10.01
CA LEU A 170 1.54 -17.79 8.66
C LEU A 170 2.92 -17.10 8.54
N LEU A 171 3.07 -15.93 9.17
CA LEU A 171 4.34 -15.22 9.25
C LEU A 171 5.39 -16.07 9.98
N ALA A 172 5.04 -16.66 11.12
CA ALA A 172 5.94 -17.53 11.87
C ALA A 172 6.34 -18.77 11.06
N VAL A 173 5.40 -19.37 10.32
CA VAL A 173 5.68 -20.49 9.40
C VAL A 173 6.67 -20.06 8.31
N GLU A 174 6.42 -18.95 7.63
CA GLU A 174 7.30 -18.50 6.53
C GLU A 174 8.71 -18.16 7.03
N VAL A 175 8.81 -17.46 8.17
CA VAL A 175 10.10 -17.18 8.82
C VAL A 175 10.82 -18.48 9.19
N SER A 176 10.10 -19.47 9.72
CA SER A 176 10.67 -20.78 10.06
C SER A 176 11.20 -21.50 8.81
N LEU A 177 10.46 -21.48 7.70
CA LEU A 177 10.90 -22.06 6.41
C LEU A 177 12.21 -21.44 5.91
N TRP A 178 12.49 -20.18 6.23
CA TRP A 178 13.78 -19.57 5.91
C TRP A 178 14.91 -20.02 6.82
N VAL A 179 14.65 -20.11 8.12
CA VAL A 179 15.61 -20.60 9.11
C VAL A 179 16.05 -22.02 8.74
N PHE A 180 15.10 -22.87 8.33
CA PHE A 180 15.37 -24.22 7.82
C PHE A 180 15.87 -24.26 6.37
N LYS A 181 16.18 -23.12 5.75
CA LYS A 181 16.72 -22.97 4.39
C LYS A 181 15.88 -23.58 3.27
N VAL A 182 14.59 -23.82 3.51
CA VAL A 182 13.62 -24.29 2.51
C VAL A 182 13.37 -23.18 1.49
N ASN A 183 13.14 -21.95 1.98
CA ASN A 183 12.99 -20.75 1.16
C ASN A 183 14.15 -19.78 1.45
N LYS A 184 15.09 -19.61 0.49
CA LYS A 184 16.25 -18.72 0.68
C LYS A 184 15.87 -17.28 0.32
N PRO A 185 16.05 -16.28 1.23
CA PRO A 185 15.80 -14.88 0.92
C PRO A 185 16.86 -14.35 -0.06
N GLN A 186 16.51 -14.36 -1.35
CA GLN A 186 17.40 -13.95 -2.44
C GLN A 186 17.48 -12.43 -2.57
N ALA A 187 16.46 -11.70 -2.13
CA ALA A 187 16.34 -10.25 -2.29
C ALA A 187 17.57 -9.52 -1.75
N PHE A 188 18.02 -9.82 -0.53
CA PHE A 188 19.19 -9.17 0.08
C PHE A 188 20.48 -9.42 -0.72
N ARG A 189 20.70 -10.67 -1.17
CA ARG A 189 21.89 -11.01 -1.97
C ARG A 189 21.88 -10.29 -3.31
N LYS A 190 20.73 -10.26 -3.99
CA LYS A 190 20.56 -9.53 -5.26
C LYS A 190 20.75 -8.03 -5.06
N PHE A 191 20.20 -7.45 -4.00
CA PHE A 191 20.39 -6.04 -3.65
C PHE A 191 21.87 -5.70 -3.46
N VAL A 192 22.59 -6.46 -2.62
CA VAL A 192 24.02 -6.23 -2.38
C VAL A 192 24.83 -6.36 -3.68
N LYS A 193 24.51 -7.33 -4.54
CA LYS A 193 25.15 -7.49 -5.85
C LYS A 193 24.93 -6.25 -6.74
N LEU A 194 23.68 -5.82 -6.90
CA LEU A 194 23.33 -4.64 -7.70
C LEU A 194 23.94 -3.35 -7.16
N TRP A 195 23.99 -3.22 -5.83
CA TRP A 195 24.62 -2.08 -5.16
C TRP A 195 26.12 -2.00 -5.47
N LYS A 196 26.83 -3.14 -5.37
CA LYS A 196 28.26 -3.23 -5.69
C LYS A 196 28.53 -2.94 -7.17
N GLU A 197 27.73 -3.49 -8.08
CA GLU A 197 27.84 -3.23 -9.52
C GLU A 197 27.71 -1.73 -9.82
N LYS A 198 26.67 -1.05 -9.29
CA LYS A 198 26.45 0.39 -9.51
C LYS A 198 27.54 1.28 -8.93
N ILE A 199 28.10 0.93 -7.77
CA ILE A 199 29.22 1.67 -7.19
C ILE A 199 30.50 1.45 -8.00
N SER A 200 30.74 0.22 -8.47
CA SER A 200 31.92 -0.11 -9.27
C SER A 200 31.92 0.54 -10.65
N THR A 201 30.75 0.73 -11.28
CA THR A 201 30.62 1.43 -12.58
C THR A 201 30.78 2.96 -12.48
N LYS A 202 30.87 3.51 -11.25
CA LYS A 202 31.11 4.94 -11.00
C LYS A 202 32.58 5.26 -10.70
N LYS A 203 33.48 4.28 -10.71
CA LYS A 203 34.94 4.45 -10.69
C LYS A 203 35.49 4.17 -12.09
#